data_AF-A0A7S0RN20-F1
#
_entry.id   AF-A0A7S0RN20-F1
#
_cell.length_a   1.000
_cell.length_b   1.000
_cell.length_c   1.000
_cell.angle_alpha   90.00
_cell.angle_beta   90.00
_cell.angle_gamma   90.00
#
_symmetry.space_group_name_H-M   'P 1'
#
loop_
_entity.id
_entity.type
_entity.pdbx_description
1 polymer ?
#
loop_
_entity_poly.entity_id
_entity_poly.type
_entity_poly.pdbx_seq_one_letter_code
_entity_poly.pdbx_strand_id
1 'polypeptide(L)'
;ANFGQRDEGLRYGRVCTYCDTWQPVRAKHCHDCGKCVLKFDHHCHWVGTCVGLRNHGRFYAYLTVQTALAGWALALNQSTYRDSGGGLEDWFVLNLPAIVSTVVLFGCCAFLACLWGFHTYLALTNQTTWEVSKGHAITYLQGVPENVFPFYRGMKVNAHEFCTGQLARPYVVPSDLELEVRTNTETIWDNRYYSCC
;
A
#
# COMPACT_ATOMS: atom_id res chain seq x y z
N ALA A 1 -25.77 16.61 -2.05
CA ALA A 1 -25.19 17.18 -0.81
C ALA A 1 -24.24 18.30 -1.23
N ASN A 2 -24.29 19.45 -0.56
CA ASN A 2 -23.57 20.66 -0.98
C ASN A 2 -22.05 20.43 -1.09
N PHE A 3 -21.49 20.73 -2.26
CA PHE A 3 -20.05 20.75 -2.58
C PHE A 3 -19.29 21.94 -1.96
N GLY A 4 -19.80 22.54 -0.89
CA GLY A 4 -19.31 23.81 -0.38
C GLY A 4 -18.97 23.74 1.09
N GLN A 5 -17.71 24.06 1.41
CA GLN A 5 -17.12 24.24 2.74
C GLN A 5 -16.46 22.99 3.34
N ARG A 6 -15.29 22.65 2.80
CA ARG A 6 -14.25 22.05 3.64
C ARG A 6 -13.80 23.09 4.67
N ASP A 7 -13.78 22.70 5.94
CA ASP A 7 -13.23 23.52 7.02
C ASP A 7 -11.76 23.85 6.67
N GLU A 8 -11.44 25.15 6.55
CA GLU A 8 -10.10 25.65 6.24
C GLU A 8 -9.06 25.02 7.18
N GLY A 9 -9.42 24.71 8.43
CA GLY A 9 -8.55 24.02 9.38
C GLY A 9 -8.13 22.63 8.92
N LEU A 10 -9.07 21.82 8.41
CA LEU A 10 -8.83 20.43 7.98
C LEU A 10 -7.93 20.32 6.74
N ARG A 11 -7.80 21.40 5.96
CA ARG A 11 -6.94 21.44 4.77
C ARG A 11 -5.45 21.34 5.10
N TYR A 12 -5.07 21.72 6.30
CA TYR A 12 -3.68 21.77 6.77
C TYR A 12 -3.37 20.74 7.87
N GLY A 13 -4.39 20.32 8.62
CA GLY A 13 -4.23 19.32 9.67
C GLY A 13 -5.29 19.45 10.76
N ARG A 14 -5.00 18.87 11.92
CA ARG A 14 -5.85 18.96 13.13
C ARG A 14 -5.02 18.68 14.37
N VAL A 15 -5.53 18.99 15.55
CA VAL A 15 -4.86 18.60 16.81
C VAL A 15 -5.23 17.15 17.15
N CYS A 16 -4.25 16.35 17.57
CA CYS A 16 -4.50 15.04 18.17
C CYS A 16 -5.00 15.20 19.60
N THR A 17 -6.19 14.70 19.91
CA THR A 17 -6.72 14.71 21.28
C THR A 17 -5.98 13.77 22.23
N TYR A 18 -5.28 12.76 21.73
CA TYR A 18 -4.52 11.80 22.55
C TYR A 18 -3.08 12.22 22.83
N CYS A 19 -2.43 12.90 21.87
CA CYS A 19 -1.04 13.32 21.99
C CYS A 19 -0.87 14.81 22.29
N ASP A 20 -1.97 15.58 22.29
CA ASP A 20 -1.98 17.04 22.42
C ASP A 20 -0.96 17.72 21.50
N THR A 21 -0.93 17.30 20.23
CA THR A 21 0.03 17.77 19.25
C THR A 21 -0.60 17.97 17.88
N TRP A 22 -0.03 18.86 17.08
CA TRP A 22 -0.49 19.10 15.72
C TRP A 22 -0.26 17.88 14.81
N GLN A 23 -1.33 17.36 14.24
CA GLN A 23 -1.34 16.32 13.22
C GLN A 23 -1.48 16.96 11.84
N PRO A 24 -0.41 17.00 11.02
CA PRO A 24 -0.54 17.44 9.64
C PRO A 24 -1.44 16.48 8.84
N VAL A 25 -1.90 16.92 7.66
CA VAL A 25 -2.69 16.09 6.75
C VAL A 25 -2.02 14.72 6.53
N ARG A 26 -2.83 13.65 6.53
CA ARG A 26 -2.42 12.23 6.44
C ARG A 26 -1.68 11.69 7.67
N ALA A 27 -1.50 12.46 8.73
CA ALA A 27 -1.05 11.91 10.01
C ALA A 27 -2.20 11.29 10.80
N LYS A 28 -1.93 10.23 11.54
CA LYS A 28 -2.91 9.52 12.38
C LYS A 28 -2.28 9.08 13.69
N HIS A 29 -3.05 9.13 14.78
CA HIS A 29 -2.70 8.46 16.02
C HIS A 29 -2.94 6.94 15.88
N CYS A 30 -1.92 6.15 16.20
CA CYS A 30 -2.04 4.71 16.36
C CYS A 30 -2.09 4.37 17.85
N HIS A 31 -3.19 3.77 18.29
CA HIS A 31 -3.37 3.36 19.68
C HIS A 31 -2.39 2.27 20.09
N ASP A 32 -2.13 1.29 19.21
CA ASP A 32 -1.20 0.19 19.47
C ASP A 32 0.24 0.68 19.70
N CYS A 33 0.65 1.74 19.02
CA CYS A 33 1.97 2.36 19.20
C CYS A 33 1.97 3.57 20.14
N GLY A 34 0.81 4.02 20.62
CA GLY A 34 0.69 5.20 21.49
C GLY A 34 1.25 6.51 20.91
N LYS A 35 1.28 6.68 19.58
CA LYS A 35 1.90 7.85 18.94
C LYS A 35 1.26 8.26 17.62
N CYS A 36 1.45 9.52 17.26
CA CYS A 36 1.09 10.04 15.94
C CYS A 36 2.13 9.64 14.90
N VAL A 37 1.67 9.14 13.75
CA VAL A 37 2.51 8.69 12.63
C VAL A 37 2.17 9.53 11.41
N LEU A 38 3.19 10.14 10.81
CA LEU A 38 3.06 10.91 9.57
C LEU A 38 2.79 9.98 8.38
N LYS A 39 1.91 10.40 7.46
CA LYS A 39 1.48 9.60 6.30
C LYS A 39 1.22 8.15 6.72
N PHE A 40 0.35 7.98 7.71
CA PHE A 40 0.08 6.68 8.32
C PHE A 40 -0.44 5.70 7.28
N ASP A 41 0.21 4.54 7.16
CA ASP A 41 -0.21 3.48 6.27
C ASP A 41 -0.99 2.41 7.01
N HIS A 42 -0.35 1.72 7.95
CA HIS A 42 -0.99 0.74 8.83
C HIS A 42 -0.12 0.48 10.07
N HIS A 43 -0.71 -0.12 11.11
CA HIS A 43 0.05 -0.81 12.14
C HIS A 43 0.33 -2.23 11.67
N CYS A 44 1.60 -2.59 11.52
CA CYS A 44 1.99 -3.90 11.01
C CYS A 44 2.41 -4.80 12.17
N HIS A 45 1.57 -5.78 12.48
CA HIS A 45 1.86 -6.76 13.53
C HIS A 45 3.11 -7.59 13.22
N TRP A 46 3.40 -7.83 11.93
CA TRP A 46 4.56 -8.63 11.48
C TRP A 46 5.90 -7.97 11.78
N VAL A 47 5.99 -6.64 11.66
CA VAL A 47 7.21 -5.88 11.99
C VAL A 47 7.13 -5.19 13.35
N GLY A 48 6.03 -5.39 14.09
CA GLY A 48 5.81 -4.86 15.44
C GLY A 48 5.78 -3.33 15.53
N THR A 49 5.46 -2.61 14.45
CA THR A 49 5.45 -1.14 14.43
C THR A 49 4.55 -0.59 13.33
N CYS A 50 4.27 0.72 13.40
CA CYS A 50 3.57 1.40 12.31
C CYS A 50 4.45 1.56 11.08
N VAL A 51 3.83 1.38 9.91
CA VAL A 51 4.35 1.80 8.62
C VAL A 51 3.77 3.18 8.30
N GLY A 52 4.64 4.11 7.91
CA GLY A 52 4.28 5.47 7.53
C GLY A 52 5.45 6.19 6.87
N LEU A 53 5.42 7.51 6.80
CA LEU A 53 6.34 8.31 5.98
C LEU A 53 7.83 7.90 6.10
N ARG A 54 8.33 7.73 7.33
CA ARG A 54 9.77 7.54 7.59
C ARG A 54 10.29 6.12 7.35
N ASN A 55 9.40 5.13 7.18
CA ASN A 55 9.77 3.73 7.00
C ASN A 55 9.01 3.02 5.88
N HIS A 56 8.11 3.70 5.14
CA HIS A 56 7.34 3.08 4.07
C HIS A 56 8.25 2.46 2.99
N GLY A 57 9.26 3.19 2.53
CA GLY A 57 10.27 2.67 1.59
C GLY A 57 11.04 1.46 2.13
N ARG A 58 11.35 1.43 3.43
CA ARG A 58 12.02 0.28 4.07
C ARG A 58 11.11 -0.94 4.16
N PHE A 59 9.83 -0.72 4.47
CA PHE A 59 8.82 -1.77 4.46
C PHE A 59 8.65 -2.36 3.05
N TYR A 60 8.62 -1.52 2.02
CA TYR A 60 8.57 -1.98 0.63
C TYR A 60 9.83 -2.75 0.20
N ALA A 61 11.01 -2.30 0.62
CA ALA A 61 12.26 -3.04 0.39
C ALA A 61 12.23 -4.40 1.09
N TYR A 62 11.74 -4.46 2.34
CA TYR A 62 11.49 -5.71 3.06
C TYR A 62 10.55 -6.63 2.27
N LEU A 63 9.40 -6.14 1.81
CA LEU A 63 8.48 -6.94 0.98
C LEU A 63 9.15 -7.45 -0.30
N THR A 64 9.93 -6.60 -0.98
CA THR A 64 10.65 -6.99 -2.21
C THR A 64 11.62 -8.13 -1.95
N VAL A 65 12.41 -8.05 -0.89
CA VAL A 65 13.35 -9.11 -0.50
C VAL A 65 12.61 -10.39 -0.08
N GLN A 66 11.53 -10.28 0.70
CA GLN A 66 10.75 -11.44 1.12
C GLN A 66 10.09 -12.15 -0.07
N THR A 67 9.53 -11.40 -1.04
CA THR A 67 8.96 -11.97 -2.27
C THR A 67 10.03 -12.68 -3.09
N ALA A 68 11.22 -12.08 -3.25
CA ALA A 68 12.33 -12.69 -3.95
C ALA A 68 12.83 -13.98 -3.25
N LEU A 69 12.95 -13.95 -1.92
CA LEU A 69 13.35 -15.10 -1.13
C LEU A 69 12.33 -16.24 -1.20
N ALA A 70 11.02 -15.93 -1.16
CA ALA A 70 9.96 -16.93 -1.31
C ALA A 70 10.00 -17.58 -2.71
N GLY A 71 10.21 -16.78 -3.76
CA GLY A 71 10.39 -17.30 -5.12
C GLY A 71 11.64 -18.17 -5.26
N TRP A 72 12.76 -17.76 -4.63
CA TRP A 72 13.99 -18.57 -4.62
C TRP A 72 13.81 -19.88 -3.85
N ALA A 73 13.15 -19.86 -2.70
CA ALA A 73 12.84 -21.06 -1.93
C ALA A 73 11.96 -22.04 -2.72
N LEU A 74 10.95 -21.52 -3.44
CA LEU A 74 10.11 -22.34 -4.32
C LEU A 74 10.92 -23.01 -5.45
N ALA A 75 11.87 -22.28 -6.04
CA ALA A 75 12.76 -22.80 -7.07
C ALA A 75 13.71 -23.88 -6.50
N LEU A 76 14.30 -23.64 -5.33
CA LEU A 76 15.13 -24.63 -4.64
C LEU A 76 14.34 -25.88 -4.25
N ASN A 77 13.08 -25.74 -3.84
CA ASN A 77 12.23 -26.87 -3.48
C ASN A 77 12.07 -27.86 -4.64
N GLN A 78 12.14 -27.42 -5.91
CA GLN A 78 12.09 -28.32 -7.06
C GLN A 78 13.25 -29.32 -7.10
N SER A 79 14.42 -28.95 -6.56
CA SER A 79 15.57 -29.87 -6.48
C SER A 79 15.40 -31.00 -5.47
N THR A 80 14.36 -30.95 -4.63
CA THR A 80 14.07 -31.98 -3.62
C THR A 80 13.24 -33.14 -4.16
N TYR A 81 12.64 -32.98 -5.34
CA TYR A 81 11.89 -34.05 -5.97
C TYR A 81 12.83 -35.17 -6.43
N ARG A 82 12.41 -36.41 -6.21
CA ARG A 82 13.18 -37.61 -6.55
C ARG A 82 12.37 -38.51 -7.46
N ASP A 83 13.07 -39.19 -8.36
CA ASP A 83 12.49 -40.28 -9.10
C ASP A 83 12.38 -41.51 -8.19
N SER A 84 11.22 -42.18 -8.20
CA SER A 84 10.99 -43.41 -7.45
C SER A 84 11.50 -44.64 -8.20
N GLY A 85 11.70 -44.54 -9.52
CA GLY A 85 11.97 -45.69 -10.39
C GLY A 85 10.83 -46.71 -10.45
N GLY A 86 9.69 -46.41 -9.83
CA GLY A 86 8.52 -47.27 -9.67
C GLY A 86 7.26 -46.66 -10.27
N GLY A 87 6.10 -47.03 -9.72
CA GLY A 87 4.81 -46.53 -10.18
C GLY A 87 4.53 -45.07 -9.74
N LEU A 88 3.42 -44.52 -10.25
CA LEU A 88 2.94 -43.19 -9.88
C LEU A 88 2.68 -43.06 -8.37
N GLU A 89 2.16 -44.12 -7.74
CA GLU A 89 1.90 -44.17 -6.29
C GLU A 89 3.19 -44.06 -5.49
N ASP A 90 4.23 -44.81 -5.85
CA ASP A 90 5.55 -44.76 -5.20
C ASP A 90 6.18 -43.36 -5.32
N TRP A 91 6.02 -42.72 -6.49
CA TRP A 91 6.49 -41.35 -6.71
C TRP A 91 5.77 -40.35 -5.80
N PHE A 92 4.44 -40.45 -5.66
CA PHE A 92 3.68 -39.56 -4.80
C PHE A 92 4.04 -39.72 -3.33
N VAL A 93 4.15 -40.95 -2.84
CA VAL A 93 4.51 -41.22 -1.45
C VAL A 93 5.92 -40.70 -1.15
N LEU A 94 6.88 -40.92 -2.06
CA LEU A 94 8.25 -40.43 -1.92
C LEU A 94 8.34 -38.90 -1.91
N ASN A 95 7.55 -38.23 -2.75
CA ASN A 95 7.61 -36.79 -2.94
C ASN A 95 6.57 -36.00 -2.14
N LEU A 96 5.73 -36.66 -1.34
CA LEU A 96 4.67 -36.00 -0.56
C LEU A 96 5.19 -34.80 0.27
N PRO A 97 6.34 -34.88 0.98
CA PRO A 97 6.87 -33.72 1.69
C PRO A 97 7.26 -32.56 0.76
N ALA A 98 7.87 -32.85 -0.40
CA ALA A 98 8.24 -31.86 -1.39
C ALA A 98 6.99 -31.19 -2.01
N ILE A 99 5.93 -31.97 -2.25
CA ILE A 99 4.63 -31.48 -2.74
C ILE A 99 3.98 -30.55 -1.71
N VAL A 100 3.89 -30.97 -0.45
CA VAL A 100 3.33 -30.14 0.63
C VAL A 100 4.13 -28.84 0.76
N SER A 101 5.46 -28.92 0.77
CA SER A 101 6.34 -27.75 0.78
C SER A 101 6.10 -26.82 -0.42
N THR A 102 5.97 -27.37 -1.64
CA THR A 102 5.66 -26.60 -2.86
C THR A 102 4.35 -25.82 -2.69
N VAL A 103 3.28 -26.46 -2.21
CA VAL A 103 1.97 -25.82 -2.04
C VAL A 103 2.05 -24.68 -1.03
N VAL A 104 2.70 -24.90 0.12
CA VAL A 104 2.87 -23.86 1.16
C VAL A 104 3.71 -22.69 0.64
N LEU A 105 4.86 -22.97 0.03
CA LEU A 105 5.75 -21.93 -0.52
C LEU A 105 5.09 -21.13 -1.64
N PHE A 106 4.32 -21.79 -2.51
CA PHE A 106 3.53 -21.10 -3.53
C PHE A 106 2.50 -20.17 -2.91
N GLY A 107 1.74 -20.62 -1.91
CA GLY A 107 0.76 -19.79 -1.20
C GLY A 107 1.40 -18.56 -0.55
N CYS A 108 2.53 -18.74 0.15
CA CYS A 108 3.29 -17.64 0.74
C CYS A 108 3.83 -16.67 -0.32
N CYS A 109 4.42 -17.18 -1.41
CA CYS A 109 4.94 -16.36 -2.50
C CYS A 109 3.84 -15.56 -3.19
N ALA A 110 2.68 -16.17 -3.46
CA ALA A 110 1.54 -15.49 -4.06
C ALA A 110 1.02 -14.36 -3.17
N PHE A 111 0.84 -14.62 -1.88
CA PHE A 111 0.43 -13.59 -0.91
C PHE A 111 1.41 -12.41 -0.88
N LEU A 112 2.72 -12.68 -0.79
CA LEU A 112 3.75 -11.65 -0.79
C LEU A 112 3.82 -10.88 -2.10
N ALA A 113 3.65 -11.55 -3.24
CA ALA A 113 3.64 -10.92 -4.55
C ALA A 113 2.43 -9.98 -4.73
N CYS A 114 1.24 -10.40 -4.29
CA CYS A 114 0.04 -9.54 -4.28
C CYS A 114 0.23 -8.31 -3.39
N LEU A 115 0.77 -8.50 -2.19
CA LEU A 115 1.04 -7.39 -1.27
C LEU A 115 2.09 -6.43 -1.84
N TRP A 116 3.16 -6.96 -2.43
CA TRP A 116 4.19 -6.17 -3.11
C TRP A 116 3.58 -5.34 -4.26
N GLY A 117 2.77 -5.97 -5.12
CA GLY A 117 2.07 -5.28 -6.22
C GLY A 117 1.13 -4.19 -5.73
N PHE A 118 0.38 -4.45 -4.67
CA PHE A 118 -0.49 -3.45 -4.05
C PHE A 118 0.29 -2.25 -3.52
N HIS A 119 1.40 -2.46 -2.80
CA HIS A 119 2.23 -1.35 -2.31
C HIS A 119 2.96 -0.61 -3.45
N THR A 120 3.28 -1.28 -4.57
CA THR A 120 3.75 -0.61 -5.80
C THR A 120 2.68 0.35 -6.33
N TYR A 121 1.43 -0.09 -6.42
CA TYR A 121 0.30 0.76 -6.81
C TYR A 121 0.14 1.98 -5.88
N LEU A 122 0.20 1.77 -4.56
CA LEU A 122 0.13 2.86 -3.58
C LEU A 122 1.28 3.86 -3.73
N ALA A 123 2.51 3.37 -3.94
CA ALA A 123 3.69 4.20 -4.14
C ALA A 123 3.56 5.07 -5.39
N LEU A 124 3.04 4.52 -6.49
CA LEU A 124 2.89 5.23 -7.76
C LEU A 124 1.72 6.22 -7.74
N THR A 125 0.63 5.92 -7.05
CA THR A 125 -0.57 6.78 -6.95
C THR A 125 -0.55 7.74 -5.75
N ASN A 126 0.50 7.69 -4.91
CA ASN A 126 0.65 8.47 -3.69
C ASN A 126 -0.48 8.28 -2.67
N GLN A 127 -0.94 7.04 -2.53
CA GLN A 127 -1.96 6.66 -1.56
C GLN A 127 -1.31 5.88 -0.41
N THR A 128 -2.09 5.65 0.63
CA THR A 128 -1.76 4.72 1.73
C THR A 128 -2.83 3.64 1.80
N THR A 129 -2.49 2.49 2.36
CA THR A 129 -3.43 1.40 2.65
C THR A 129 -4.61 1.90 3.48
N TRP A 130 -4.35 2.77 4.46
CA TRP A 130 -5.38 3.45 5.23
C TRP A 130 -6.33 4.23 4.30
N GLU A 131 -5.81 5.16 3.49
CA GLU A 131 -6.64 5.97 2.60
C GLU A 131 -7.52 5.14 1.66
N VAL A 132 -6.99 4.04 1.11
CA VAL A 132 -7.77 3.12 0.27
C VAL A 132 -8.82 2.35 1.09
N SER A 133 -8.46 1.82 2.26
CA SER A 133 -9.32 0.88 3.00
C SER A 133 -10.50 1.54 3.72
N LYS A 134 -10.38 2.80 4.15
CA LYS A 134 -11.54 3.51 4.71
C LYS A 134 -11.57 5.00 4.36
N GLY A 135 -11.31 5.29 3.08
CA GLY A 135 -11.46 6.64 2.52
C GLY A 135 -12.76 7.34 2.95
N HIS A 136 -13.89 6.61 2.97
CA HIS A 136 -15.20 7.13 3.41
C HIS A 136 -15.22 7.68 4.85
N ALA A 137 -14.38 7.15 5.74
CA ALA A 137 -14.29 7.58 7.14
C ALA A 137 -13.23 8.68 7.36
N ILE A 138 -12.46 9.05 6.33
CA ILE A 138 -11.41 10.07 6.42
C ILE A 138 -12.01 11.43 6.08
N THR A 139 -12.04 12.31 7.06
CA THR A 139 -12.62 13.67 6.93
C THR A 139 -12.04 14.46 5.76
N TYR A 140 -10.73 14.37 5.49
CA TYR A 140 -10.10 15.10 4.39
C TYR A 140 -10.28 14.47 3.00
N LEU A 141 -10.81 13.24 2.93
CA LEU A 141 -11.17 12.57 1.67
C LEU A 141 -12.66 12.61 1.36
N GLN A 142 -13.49 13.10 2.30
CA GLN A 142 -14.91 13.30 2.04
C GLN A 142 -15.11 14.29 0.90
N GLY A 143 -15.88 13.89 -0.11
CA GLY A 143 -16.15 14.71 -1.30
C GLY A 143 -15.07 14.67 -2.38
N VAL A 144 -13.98 13.91 -2.20
CA VAL A 144 -13.01 13.66 -3.28
C VAL A 144 -13.64 12.68 -4.29
N PRO A 145 -13.69 13.00 -5.59
CA PRO A 145 -14.17 12.08 -6.63
C PRO A 145 -13.34 10.78 -6.66
N GLU A 146 -14.00 9.64 -6.89
CA GLU A 146 -13.35 8.31 -6.83
C GLU A 146 -12.21 8.14 -7.84
N ASN A 147 -12.28 8.87 -8.96
CA ASN A 147 -11.30 8.79 -10.03
C ASN A 147 -10.12 9.77 -9.89
N VAL A 148 -10.04 10.52 -8.77
CA VAL A 148 -8.99 11.50 -8.54
C VAL A 148 -8.06 11.06 -7.42
N PHE A 149 -6.76 11.07 -7.68
CA PHE A 149 -5.74 10.90 -6.65
C PHE A 149 -5.33 12.27 -6.07
N PRO A 150 -5.83 12.66 -4.87
CA PRO A 150 -5.70 14.04 -4.38
C PRO A 150 -4.25 14.44 -4.09
N PHE A 151 -3.38 13.49 -3.74
CA PHE A 151 -1.98 13.75 -3.40
C PHE A 151 -0.99 13.35 -4.50
N TYR A 152 -1.47 12.99 -5.69
CA TYR A 152 -0.60 12.61 -6.80
C TYR A 152 0.24 13.80 -7.28
N ARG A 153 1.57 13.61 -7.41
CA ARG A 153 2.54 14.62 -7.88
C ARG A 153 3.34 14.16 -9.10
N GLY A 154 2.92 13.09 -9.77
CA GLY A 154 3.69 12.40 -10.80
C GLY A 154 4.44 11.18 -10.25
N MET A 155 4.49 10.10 -11.02
CA MET A 155 5.07 8.81 -10.60
C MET A 155 6.51 8.93 -10.06
N LYS A 156 7.37 9.70 -10.73
CA LYS A 156 8.78 9.87 -10.32
C LYS A 156 8.89 10.55 -8.95
N VAL A 157 8.11 11.62 -8.74
CA VAL A 157 8.09 12.35 -7.47
C VAL A 157 7.50 11.48 -6.38
N ASN A 158 6.39 10.79 -6.65
CA ASN A 158 5.75 9.91 -5.68
C ASN A 158 6.69 8.76 -5.26
N ALA A 159 7.33 8.10 -6.22
CA ALA A 159 8.28 7.01 -5.94
C ALA A 159 9.48 7.51 -5.13
N HIS A 160 10.03 8.68 -5.45
CA HIS A 160 11.12 9.28 -4.68
C HIS A 160 10.69 9.60 -3.24
N GLU A 161 9.56 10.30 -3.03
CA GLU A 161 9.04 10.62 -1.70
C GLU A 161 8.72 9.35 -0.90
N PHE A 162 8.20 8.31 -1.54
CA PHE A 162 7.86 7.04 -0.93
C PHE A 162 9.10 6.27 -0.46
N CYS A 163 10.13 6.17 -1.30
CA CYS A 163 11.35 5.42 -1.00
C CYS A 163 12.23 6.13 0.02
N THR A 164 12.35 7.46 -0.07
CA THR A 164 13.25 8.25 0.81
C THR A 164 12.57 8.69 2.11
N GLY A 165 11.24 8.76 2.14
CA GLY A 165 10.49 9.39 3.22
C GLY A 165 10.68 10.90 3.30
N GLN A 166 11.30 11.52 2.29
CA GLN A 166 11.55 12.95 2.21
C GLN A 166 10.48 13.61 1.33
N LEU A 167 9.68 14.48 1.92
CA LEU A 167 8.65 15.23 1.20
C LEU A 167 9.24 16.47 0.56
N ALA A 168 8.98 16.70 -0.73
CA ALA A 168 9.39 17.94 -1.40
C ALA A 168 8.62 19.16 -0.84
N ARG A 169 7.38 18.95 -0.45
CA ARG A 169 6.50 19.93 0.21
C ARG A 169 5.45 19.23 1.06
N PRO A 170 4.94 19.86 2.14
CA PRO A 170 3.87 19.31 2.97
C PRO A 170 2.63 18.91 2.15
N TYR A 171 1.86 17.94 2.65
CA TYR A 171 0.58 17.60 2.05
C TYR A 171 -0.47 18.63 2.46
N VAL A 172 -1.21 19.13 1.47
CA VAL A 172 -2.35 20.03 1.63
C VAL A 172 -3.49 19.42 0.86
N VAL A 173 -4.70 19.46 1.42
CA VAL A 173 -5.90 18.97 0.74
C VAL A 173 -6.22 19.92 -0.43
N PRO A 174 -6.29 19.44 -1.69
CA PRO A 174 -6.62 20.27 -2.84
C PRO A 174 -7.99 20.92 -2.67
N SER A 175 -8.22 22.11 -3.22
CA SER A 175 -9.52 22.80 -3.21
C SER A 175 -10.57 22.08 -4.09
N ASP A 176 -11.84 22.44 -3.95
CA ASP A 176 -12.93 21.79 -4.72
C ASP A 176 -12.73 22.03 -6.22
N LEU A 177 -12.34 23.25 -6.58
CA LEU A 177 -11.98 23.63 -7.95
C LEU A 177 -10.78 22.82 -8.49
N GLU A 178 -9.73 22.61 -7.67
CA GLU A 178 -8.58 21.80 -8.10
C GLU A 178 -8.95 20.34 -8.33
N LEU A 179 -9.87 19.78 -7.54
CA LEU A 179 -10.36 18.41 -7.74
C LEU A 179 -11.24 18.30 -8.99
N GLU A 180 -12.10 19.28 -9.25
CA GLU A 180 -12.93 19.32 -10.45
C GLU A 180 -12.07 19.39 -11.72
N VAL A 181 -11.04 20.24 -11.74
CA VAL A 181 -10.07 20.30 -12.85
C VAL A 181 -9.38 18.94 -13.06
N ARG A 182 -8.98 18.25 -11.98
CA ARG A 182 -8.34 16.93 -12.08
C ARG A 182 -9.29 15.83 -12.53
N THR A 183 -10.57 15.93 -12.22
CA THR A 183 -11.59 14.98 -12.69
C THR A 183 -11.71 15.01 -14.21
N ASN A 184 -11.42 16.17 -14.83
CA ASN A 184 -11.46 16.34 -16.28
C ASN A 184 -10.17 15.88 -16.98
N THR A 185 -9.08 15.63 -16.25
CA THR A 185 -7.81 15.15 -16.82
C THR A 185 -7.77 13.63 -16.82
N GLU A 186 -7.65 13.04 -18.01
CA GLU A 186 -7.49 11.59 -18.15
C GLU A 186 -6.15 11.15 -17.56
N THR A 187 -6.18 10.07 -16.78
CA THR A 187 -4.96 9.44 -16.27
C THR A 187 -4.79 8.08 -16.93
N ILE A 188 -3.59 7.51 -16.88
CA ILE A 188 -3.39 6.15 -17.37
C ILE A 188 -4.23 5.09 -16.61
N TRP A 189 -4.77 5.45 -15.45
CA TRP A 189 -5.60 4.61 -14.59
C TRP A 189 -7.10 4.84 -14.80
N ASP A 190 -7.47 5.96 -15.43
CA ASP A 190 -8.85 6.34 -15.73
C ASP A 190 -8.87 7.01 -17.11
N ASN A 191 -8.90 6.15 -18.12
CA ASN A 191 -8.90 6.53 -19.52
C ASN A 191 -10.26 6.17 -20.12
N ARG A 192 -10.99 7.18 -20.60
CA ARG A 192 -12.33 7.04 -21.20
C ARG A 192 -12.39 6.04 -22.37
N TYR A 193 -11.27 5.70 -23.00
CA TYR A 193 -11.20 4.69 -24.05
C TYR A 193 -11.33 3.24 -23.54
N TYR A 194 -11.00 2.97 -22.27
CA TYR A 194 -11.06 1.62 -21.67
C TYR A 194 -11.99 1.53 -20.46
N SER A 195 -12.47 2.65 -19.90
CA SER A 195 -13.41 2.69 -18.76
C SER A 195 -14.87 2.34 -19.13
N CYS A 196 -15.17 2.00 -20.39
CA CYS A 196 -16.51 1.60 -20.82
C CYS A 196 -16.78 0.12 -20.52
N CYS A 197 -17.11 -0.19 -19.26
CA CYS A 197 -17.85 -1.39 -18.84
C CYS A 197 -18.79 -1.03 -17.69
#